data_AF-A0A8T6L721-F1
#
_entry.id   AF-A0A8T6L721-F1
#
_cell.length_a   1.000
_cell.length_b   1.000
_cell.length_c   1.000
_cell.angle_alpha   90.00
_cell.angle_beta   90.00
_cell.angle_gamma   90.00
#
_symmetry.space_group_name_H-M   'P 1'
#
loop_
_entity.id
_entity.type
_entity.pdbx_description
1 polymer ?
#
loop_
_entity_poly.entity_id
_entity_poly.type
_entity_poly.pdbx_seq_one_letter_code
_entity_poly.pdbx_strand_id
1 'polypeptide(L)'
;LVRTFLECHGCESPYFREIGQEFLAFLENDAPPQAPDFLLELCHYERVPTVLRRAEAPSPEEPIDPEGDLLAQSVAVSPLAWPLSYRYPVHQITAESRADDVQPKPTWLIAWRRADDSVGFMASNALTHRLLELLRDGNTGQQALDRLAEAFPSTPKTRIHQEGAAILVRLRDAGVLLGAKA
;
A
#
# COMPACT_ATOMS: atom_id res chain seq x y z
N LEU A 1 -9.16 21.13 -15.68
CA LEU A 1 -8.26 20.14 -15.05
C LEU A 1 -7.05 19.87 -15.93
N VAL A 2 -7.08 18.98 -16.93
CA VAL A 2 -5.89 18.74 -17.79
C VAL A 2 -5.43 20.00 -18.50
N ARG A 3 -6.36 20.76 -19.08
CA ARG A 3 -6.05 22.06 -19.72
C ARG A 3 -5.45 23.06 -18.72
N THR A 4 -6.05 23.18 -17.54
CA THR A 4 -5.58 24.05 -16.45
C THR A 4 -4.19 23.62 -15.95
N PHE A 5 -3.92 22.33 -15.85
CA PHE A 5 -2.60 21.78 -15.53
C PHE A 5 -1.58 22.17 -16.61
N LEU A 6 -1.88 21.96 -17.89
CA LEU A 6 -0.99 22.32 -19.00
C LEU A 6 -0.78 23.83 -19.15
N GLU A 7 -1.74 24.65 -18.71
CA GLU A 7 -1.67 26.11 -18.80
C GLU A 7 -1.00 26.77 -17.58
N CYS A 8 -1.17 26.19 -16.38
CA CYS A 8 -0.71 26.80 -15.12
C CYS A 8 0.50 26.10 -14.51
N HIS A 9 0.73 24.81 -14.80
CA HIS A 9 1.90 24.08 -14.32
C HIS A 9 2.96 24.04 -15.41
N GLY A 10 4.08 24.72 -15.16
CA GLY A 10 5.26 24.59 -16.02
C GLY A 10 5.89 23.22 -15.77
N CYS A 11 5.57 22.23 -16.60
CA CYS A 11 6.18 20.91 -16.49
C CYS A 11 7.70 21.04 -16.57
N GLU A 12 8.40 20.76 -15.46
CA GLU A 12 9.85 20.86 -15.36
C GLU A 12 10.53 19.65 -16.01
N SER A 13 9.84 18.49 -16.02
CA SER A 13 10.33 17.29 -16.68
C SER A 13 9.86 17.19 -18.14
N PRO A 14 10.79 16.99 -19.10
CA PRO A 14 10.43 16.66 -20.47
C PRO A 14 9.98 15.19 -20.61
N TYR A 15 10.07 14.38 -19.56
CA TYR A 15 9.74 12.96 -19.61
C TYR A 15 8.26 12.73 -19.34
N PHE A 16 7.53 12.21 -20.33
CA PHE A 16 6.13 11.80 -20.21
C PHE A 16 5.82 10.92 -18.98
N ARG A 17 6.85 10.23 -18.47
CA ARG A 17 6.77 9.34 -17.29
C ARG A 17 6.62 10.10 -15.97
N GLU A 18 7.10 11.34 -15.91
CA GLU A 18 7.13 12.20 -14.72
C GLU A 18 5.94 13.16 -14.69
N ILE A 19 5.28 13.40 -15.83
CA ILE A 19 4.05 14.19 -15.93
C ILE A 19 2.95 13.71 -14.98
N GLY A 20 2.84 12.39 -14.75
CA GLY A 20 1.86 11.88 -13.77
C GLY A 20 2.18 12.29 -12.32
N GLN A 21 3.47 12.47 -11.99
CA GLN A 21 3.93 12.92 -10.66
C GLN A 21 3.72 14.41 -10.49
N GLU A 22 4.06 15.18 -11.52
CA GLU A 22 3.77 16.61 -11.60
C GLU A 22 2.26 16.88 -11.51
N PHE A 23 1.43 16.03 -12.11
CA PHE A 23 -0.02 16.15 -12.00
C PHE A 23 -0.53 15.90 -10.57
N LEU A 24 0.04 14.95 -9.83
CA LEU A 24 -0.30 14.79 -8.41
C LEU A 24 0.17 16.00 -7.58
N ALA A 25 1.37 16.51 -7.83
CA ALA A 25 1.89 17.69 -7.14
C ALA A 25 1.02 18.93 -7.41
N PHE A 26 0.55 19.10 -8.66
CA PHE A 26 -0.43 20.12 -9.02
C PHE A 26 -1.76 19.93 -8.29
N LEU A 27 -2.28 18.70 -8.21
CA LEU A 27 -3.53 18.42 -7.50
C LEU A 27 -3.41 18.63 -5.98
N GLU A 28 -2.23 18.45 -5.40
CA GLU A 28 -1.99 18.65 -3.97
C GLU A 28 -1.90 20.14 -3.61
N ASN A 29 -1.28 20.96 -4.46
CA ASN A 29 -0.98 22.36 -4.14
C ASN A 29 -1.93 23.37 -4.81
N ASP A 30 -2.35 23.09 -6.04
CA ASP A 30 -2.99 24.05 -6.95
C ASP A 30 -4.28 23.49 -7.58
N ALA A 31 -4.87 22.45 -6.99
CA ALA A 31 -6.12 21.88 -7.49
C ALA A 31 -7.20 22.97 -7.62
N PRO A 32 -7.93 23.01 -8.76
CA PRO A 32 -9.04 23.94 -8.90
C PRO A 32 -10.08 23.70 -7.79
N PRO A 33 -10.74 24.76 -7.25
CA PRO A 33 -11.72 24.62 -6.17
C PRO A 33 -12.89 23.67 -6.46
N GLN A 34 -13.19 23.44 -7.74
CA GLN A 34 -14.23 22.53 -8.22
C GLN A 34 -13.75 21.08 -8.40
N ALA A 35 -12.48 20.79 -8.14
CA ALA A 35 -11.95 19.44 -8.21
C ALA A 35 -12.59 18.58 -7.10
N PRO A 36 -13.03 17.35 -7.39
CA PRO A 36 -13.53 16.46 -6.34
C PRO A 36 -12.45 16.16 -5.29
N ASP A 37 -12.83 16.12 -4.02
CA ASP A 37 -11.91 15.88 -2.89
C ASP A 37 -11.15 14.54 -2.96
N PHE A 38 -11.71 13.56 -3.67
CA PHE A 38 -11.10 12.25 -3.87
C PHE A 38 -10.13 12.20 -5.06
N LEU A 39 -10.05 13.26 -5.88
CA LEU A 39 -9.34 13.23 -7.17
C LEU A 39 -7.85 12.95 -6.99
N LEU A 40 -7.20 13.59 -6.00
CA LEU A 40 -5.80 13.34 -5.70
C LEU A 40 -5.56 11.87 -5.33
N GLU A 41 -6.41 11.31 -4.46
CA GLU A 41 -6.34 9.92 -4.02
C GLU A 41 -6.60 8.94 -5.16
N LEU A 42 -7.55 9.25 -6.05
CA LEU A 42 -7.87 8.44 -7.23
C LEU A 42 -6.70 8.42 -8.22
N CYS A 43 -6.15 9.59 -8.55
CA CYS A 43 -5.00 9.68 -9.44
C CYS A 43 -3.77 8.99 -8.85
N HIS A 44 -3.57 9.07 -7.52
CA HIS A 44 -2.52 8.30 -6.86
C HIS A 44 -2.76 6.79 -7.04
N TYR A 45 -3.96 6.30 -6.70
CA TYR A 45 -4.35 4.90 -6.82
C TYR A 45 -4.14 4.34 -8.24
N GLU A 46 -4.60 5.04 -9.27
CA GLU A 46 -4.45 4.62 -10.67
C GLU A 46 -2.99 4.57 -11.15
N ARG A 47 -2.12 5.38 -10.55
CA ARG A 47 -0.69 5.40 -10.88
C ARG A 47 0.10 4.30 -10.21
N VAL A 48 -0.30 3.84 -9.01
CA VAL A 48 0.42 2.81 -8.24
C VAL A 48 0.85 1.60 -9.08
N PRO A 49 0.01 0.97 -9.92
CA PRO A 49 0.44 -0.17 -10.73
C PRO A 49 1.59 0.16 -11.68
N THR A 50 1.58 1.36 -12.28
CA THR A 50 2.62 1.80 -13.21
C THR A 50 3.94 2.03 -12.48
N VAL A 51 3.89 2.63 -11.28
CA VAL A 51 5.09 2.87 -10.47
C VAL A 51 5.64 1.54 -9.95
N LEU A 52 4.79 0.66 -9.41
CA LEU A 52 5.21 -0.66 -8.91
C LEU A 52 5.86 -1.52 -9.99
N ARG A 53 5.35 -1.54 -11.23
CA ARG A 53 5.97 -2.29 -12.34
C ARG A 53 7.40 -1.86 -12.63
N ARG A 54 7.75 -0.60 -12.35
CA ARG A 54 9.07 -0.03 -12.64
C ARG A 54 9.97 0.06 -11.41
N ALA A 55 9.42 -0.08 -10.22
CA ALA A 55 10.16 0.00 -8.98
C ALA A 55 11.26 -1.06 -8.93
N GLU A 56 12.46 -0.66 -8.55
CA GLU A 56 13.57 -1.58 -8.32
C GLU A 56 13.46 -2.11 -6.88
N ALA A 57 13.67 -3.42 -6.72
CA ALA A 57 13.80 -4.02 -5.39
C ALA A 57 15.29 -4.16 -5.08
N PRO A 58 15.78 -3.58 -3.98
CA PRO A 58 17.14 -3.85 -3.54
C PRO A 58 17.31 -5.35 -3.28
N SER A 59 18.49 -5.87 -3.57
CA SER A 59 18.85 -7.23 -3.16
C SER A 59 18.75 -7.33 -1.64
N PRO A 60 18.21 -8.43 -1.11
CA PRO A 60 18.12 -8.60 0.33
C PRO A 60 19.53 -8.68 0.94
N GLU A 61 19.72 -8.03 2.10
CA GLU A 61 20.99 -8.02 2.82
C GLU A 61 21.35 -9.39 3.40
N GLU A 62 20.33 -10.18 3.73
CA GLU A 62 20.42 -11.52 4.30
C GLU A 62 19.68 -12.53 3.40
N PRO A 63 20.09 -13.81 3.39
CA PRO A 63 19.33 -14.84 2.71
C PRO A 63 17.90 -14.92 3.26
N ILE A 64 16.94 -15.15 2.38
CA ILE A 64 15.53 -15.32 2.74
C ILE A 64 15.17 -16.78 2.52
N ASP A 65 14.64 -17.42 3.56
CA ASP A 65 13.99 -18.72 3.47
C ASP A 65 12.48 -18.51 3.21
N PRO A 66 11.97 -18.79 1.99
CA PRO A 66 10.56 -18.62 1.66
C PRO A 66 9.63 -19.45 2.55
N GLU A 67 10.09 -20.61 3.01
CA GLU A 67 9.29 -21.54 3.82
C GLU A 67 9.59 -21.42 5.32
N GLY A 68 10.48 -20.50 5.71
CA GLY A 68 10.88 -20.31 7.10
C GLY A 68 9.73 -19.89 8.02
N ASP A 69 9.94 -20.07 9.32
CA ASP A 69 8.91 -19.84 10.33
C ASP A 69 8.71 -18.34 10.58
N LEU A 70 7.65 -17.79 9.98
CA LEU A 70 7.29 -16.37 10.10
C LEU A 70 6.99 -15.92 11.54
N LEU A 71 6.61 -16.84 12.44
CA LEU A 71 6.33 -16.49 13.84
C LEU A 71 7.61 -16.46 14.66
N ALA A 72 8.51 -17.42 14.44
CA ALA A 72 9.73 -17.58 15.22
C ALA A 72 10.90 -16.71 14.74
N GLN A 73 10.93 -16.33 13.46
CA GLN A 73 12.04 -15.61 12.85
C GLN A 73 11.62 -14.22 12.33
N SER A 74 12.60 -13.34 12.14
CA SER A 74 12.38 -12.03 11.54
C SER A 74 11.87 -12.18 10.12
N VAL A 75 10.82 -11.44 9.77
CA VAL A 75 10.14 -11.60 8.49
C VAL A 75 10.69 -10.63 7.45
N ALA A 76 10.94 -11.11 6.24
CA ALA A 76 11.28 -10.28 5.10
C ALA A 76 9.99 -9.77 4.41
N VAL A 77 9.65 -8.49 4.62
CA VAL A 77 8.56 -7.84 3.87
C VAL A 77 9.10 -7.40 2.50
N SER A 78 8.35 -7.66 1.43
CA SER A 78 8.75 -7.21 0.09
C SER A 78 8.85 -5.67 0.06
N PRO A 79 9.96 -5.09 -0.45
CA PRO A 79 10.07 -3.64 -0.65
C PRO A 79 9.07 -3.12 -1.70
N LEU A 80 8.52 -4.03 -2.51
CA LEU A 80 7.52 -3.76 -3.52
C LEU A 80 6.09 -3.99 -3.03
N ALA A 81 5.87 -4.23 -1.74
CA ALA A 81 4.54 -4.26 -1.13
C ALA A 81 4.24 -2.92 -0.47
N TRP A 82 3.25 -2.19 -0.96
CA TRP A 82 2.90 -0.86 -0.51
C TRP A 82 1.57 -0.88 0.25
N PRO A 83 1.59 -0.66 1.58
CA PRO A 83 0.37 -0.34 2.31
C PRO A 83 -0.14 1.04 1.86
N LEU A 84 -1.41 1.11 1.44
CA LEU A 84 -2.06 2.32 0.96
C LEU A 84 -3.29 2.65 1.80
N SER A 85 -3.41 3.89 2.24
CA SER A 85 -4.57 4.39 2.99
C SER A 85 -5.20 5.57 2.26
N TYR A 86 -6.50 5.52 2.06
CA TYR A 86 -7.30 6.54 1.39
C TYR A 86 -8.46 6.96 2.28
N ARG A 87 -8.88 8.22 2.20
CA ARG A 87 -10.09 8.72 2.86
C ARG A 87 -11.34 8.32 2.07
N TYR A 88 -11.18 8.08 0.76
CA TYR A 88 -12.25 7.69 -0.15
C TYR A 88 -12.06 6.26 -0.69
N PRO A 89 -13.14 5.57 -1.07
CA PRO A 89 -13.07 4.22 -1.65
C PRO A 89 -12.66 4.28 -3.13
N VAL A 90 -11.51 4.89 -3.42
CA VAL A 90 -11.07 5.22 -4.79
C VAL A 90 -10.96 4.01 -5.72
N HIS A 91 -10.66 2.84 -5.18
CA HIS A 91 -10.65 1.55 -5.90
C HIS A 91 -12.02 1.11 -6.45
N GLN A 92 -13.12 1.75 -6.02
CA GLN A 92 -14.48 1.44 -6.46
C GLN A 92 -15.03 2.51 -7.41
N ILE A 93 -14.30 3.61 -7.61
CA ILE A 93 -14.73 4.70 -8.50
C ILE A 93 -14.53 4.25 -9.93
N THR A 94 -15.58 4.41 -10.75
CA THR A 94 -15.60 4.08 -12.18
C THR A 94 -15.93 5.32 -13.00
N ALA A 95 -15.83 5.22 -14.32
CA ALA A 95 -16.19 6.31 -15.23
C ALA A 95 -17.66 6.74 -15.11
N GLU A 96 -18.54 5.85 -14.63
CA GLU A 96 -19.96 6.09 -14.41
C GLU A 96 -20.27 6.69 -13.03
N SER A 97 -19.28 6.76 -12.14
CA SER A 97 -19.46 7.31 -10.80
C SER A 97 -19.64 8.83 -10.87
N ARG A 98 -20.70 9.35 -10.22
CA ARG A 98 -20.90 10.79 -10.09
C ARG A 98 -20.11 11.31 -8.90
N ALA A 99 -19.42 12.44 -9.06
CA ALA A 99 -18.59 13.02 -8.00
C ALA A 99 -19.38 13.25 -6.69
N ASP A 100 -20.61 13.74 -6.79
CA ASP A 100 -21.47 14.03 -5.63
C ASP A 100 -21.89 12.77 -4.85
N ASP A 101 -21.85 11.60 -5.48
CA ASP A 101 -22.25 10.32 -4.87
C ASP A 101 -21.07 9.64 -4.14
N VAL A 102 -19.83 10.10 -4.35
CA VAL A 102 -18.63 9.53 -3.72
C VAL A 102 -18.47 10.08 -2.31
N GLN A 103 -18.83 9.26 -1.33
CA GLN A 103 -18.72 9.62 0.09
C GLN A 103 -17.38 9.20 0.70
N PRO A 104 -16.85 9.95 1.69
CA PRO A 104 -15.67 9.55 2.44
C PRO A 104 -15.91 8.20 3.14
N LYS A 105 -15.04 7.23 2.85
CA LYS A 105 -15.01 5.92 3.48
C LYS A 105 -13.55 5.47 3.59
N PRO A 106 -12.96 5.54 4.81
CA PRO A 106 -11.58 5.14 5.03
C PRO A 106 -11.32 3.75 4.45
N THR A 107 -10.35 3.70 3.56
CA THR A 107 -10.06 2.54 2.73
C THR A 107 -8.59 2.18 2.89
N TRP A 108 -8.35 0.92 3.23
CA TRP A 108 -7.03 0.37 3.46
C TRP A 108 -6.78 -0.70 2.42
N LEU A 109 -5.73 -0.53 1.60
CA LEU A 109 -5.33 -1.48 0.56
C LEU A 109 -3.87 -1.88 0.77
N ILE A 110 -3.49 -3.00 0.17
CA ILE A 110 -2.08 -3.33 -0.07
C ILE A 110 -1.95 -3.53 -1.57
N ALA A 111 -1.03 -2.81 -2.20
CA ALA A 111 -0.61 -3.02 -3.57
C ALA A 111 0.75 -3.70 -3.58
N TRP A 112 1.00 -4.66 -4.45
CA TRP A 112 2.33 -5.29 -4.50
C TRP A 112 2.69 -5.77 -5.89
N ARG A 113 3.99 -5.90 -6.17
CA ARG A 113 4.49 -6.60 -7.36
C ARG A 113 4.93 -8.02 -6.98
N ARG A 114 4.45 -9.02 -7.72
CA ARG A 114 4.86 -10.42 -7.59
C ARG A 114 6.17 -10.68 -8.35
N ALA A 115 6.75 -11.86 -8.14
CA ALA A 115 7.96 -12.30 -8.85
C ALA A 115 7.78 -12.43 -10.38
N ASP A 116 6.55 -12.57 -10.87
CA ASP A 116 6.20 -12.60 -12.30
C ASP A 116 5.90 -11.20 -12.88
N ASP A 117 6.28 -10.14 -12.17
CA ASP A 117 6.01 -8.72 -12.48
C ASP A 117 4.52 -8.32 -12.53
N SER A 118 3.60 -9.23 -12.17
CA SER A 118 2.19 -8.88 -12.03
C SER A 118 1.97 -8.02 -10.78
N VAL A 119 1.13 -6.98 -10.91
CA VAL A 119 0.72 -6.16 -9.76
C VAL A 119 -0.58 -6.69 -9.19
N GLY A 120 -0.61 -6.92 -7.88
CA GLY A 120 -1.79 -7.29 -7.11
C GLY A 120 -2.29 -6.15 -6.24
N PHE A 121 -3.60 -6.19 -5.94
CA PHE A 121 -4.23 -5.36 -4.93
C PHE A 121 -5.10 -6.24 -4.03
N MET A 122 -5.19 -5.88 -2.75
CA MET A 122 -6.14 -6.48 -1.83
C MET A 122 -6.64 -5.45 -0.83
N ALA A 123 -7.90 -5.60 -0.45
CA ALA A 123 -8.44 -4.91 0.71
C ALA A 123 -7.73 -5.38 1.98
N SER A 124 -7.51 -4.45 2.90
CA SER A 124 -6.79 -4.63 4.15
C SER A 124 -7.47 -3.84 5.27
N ASN A 125 -6.77 -3.67 6.39
CA ASN A 125 -7.22 -2.86 7.52
C ASN A 125 -6.01 -2.24 8.25
N ALA A 126 -6.30 -1.34 9.18
CA ALA A 126 -5.27 -0.65 9.97
C ALA A 126 -4.38 -1.62 10.76
N LEU A 127 -4.92 -2.74 11.27
CA LEU A 127 -4.15 -3.76 11.99
C LEU A 127 -3.10 -4.43 11.10
N THR A 128 -3.47 -4.76 9.86
CA THR A 128 -2.57 -5.41 8.90
C THR A 128 -1.49 -4.45 8.43
N HIS A 129 -1.82 -3.17 8.25
CA HIS A 129 -0.82 -2.13 7.96
C HIS A 129 0.17 -2.00 9.10
N ARG A 130 -0.32 -1.93 10.34
CA ARG A 130 0.53 -1.87 11.52
C ARG A 130 1.38 -3.13 11.69
N LEU A 131 0.85 -4.31 11.36
CA LEU A 131 1.60 -5.55 11.31
C LEU A 131 2.79 -5.42 10.33
N LEU A 132 2.54 -4.97 9.10
CA LEU A 132 3.60 -4.80 8.09
C LEU A 132 4.69 -3.82 8.53
N GLU A 133 4.32 -2.73 9.20
CA GLU A 133 5.28 -1.78 9.80
C GLU A 133 6.17 -2.48 10.85
N LEU A 134 5.56 -3.20 11.79
CA LEU A 134 6.31 -3.91 12.83
C LEU A 134 7.24 -4.97 12.24
N LEU A 135 6.84 -5.69 11.20
CA LEU A 135 7.70 -6.66 10.52
C LEU A 135 8.87 -5.97 9.80
N ARG A 136 8.65 -4.79 9.20
CA ARG A 136 9.72 -3.98 8.58
C ARG A 136 10.75 -3.49 9.59
N ASP A 137 10.33 -3.24 10.83
CA ASP A 137 11.23 -2.92 11.94
C ASP A 137 12.07 -4.13 12.42
N GLY A 138 12.01 -5.27 11.72
CA GLY A 138 12.83 -6.45 11.98
C GLY A 138 12.25 -7.42 13.01
N ASN A 139 11.01 -7.20 13.47
CA ASN A 139 10.37 -8.09 14.43
C ASN A 139 10.04 -9.46 13.80
N THR A 140 10.02 -10.49 14.64
CA THR A 140 9.38 -11.76 14.28
C THR A 140 7.87 -11.60 14.21
N GLY A 141 7.17 -12.51 13.55
CA GLY A 141 5.71 -12.51 13.53
C GLY A 141 5.12 -12.57 14.94
N GLN A 142 5.69 -13.39 15.83
CA GLN A 142 5.23 -13.48 17.22
C GLN A 142 5.37 -12.13 17.95
N GLN A 143 6.55 -11.49 17.85
CA GLN A 143 6.81 -10.19 18.48
C GLN A 143 5.88 -9.10 17.94
N ALA A 144 5.65 -9.08 16.62
CA ALA A 144 4.75 -8.12 16.00
C ALA A 144 3.29 -8.31 16.46
N LEU A 145 2.82 -9.56 16.58
CA LEU A 145 1.48 -9.87 17.08
C LEU A 145 1.30 -9.53 18.56
N ASP A 146 2.33 -9.78 19.38
CA ASP A 146 2.33 -9.38 20.80
C ASP A 146 2.20 -7.86 20.95
N ARG A 147 2.99 -7.08 20.18
CA ARG A 147 2.92 -5.61 20.17
C ARG A 147 1.57 -5.09 19.65
N LEU A 148 0.97 -5.76 18.67
CA LEU A 148 -0.38 -5.42 18.21
C LEU A 148 -1.43 -5.65 19.30
N ALA A 149 -1.32 -6.74 20.05
CA ALA A 149 -2.21 -7.01 21.18
C ALA A 149 -2.11 -5.93 22.27
N GLU A 150 -0.92 -5.38 22.52
CA GLU A 150 -0.73 -4.28 23.46
C GLU A 150 -1.32 -2.96 22.93
N ALA A 151 -1.16 -2.67 21.64
CA ALA A 151 -1.65 -1.44 21.03
C ALA A 151 -3.19 -1.42 20.84
N PHE A 152 -3.83 -2.58 20.80
CA PHE A 152 -5.28 -2.72 20.59
C PHE A 152 -5.96 -3.53 21.70
N PRO A 153 -5.98 -3.02 22.95
CA PRO A 153 -6.44 -3.76 24.13
C PRO A 153 -7.94 -4.11 24.08
N SER A 154 -8.72 -3.44 23.22
CA SER A 154 -10.14 -3.75 23.00
C SER A 154 -10.38 -5.05 22.22
N THR A 155 -9.34 -5.63 21.63
CA THR A 155 -9.43 -6.90 20.87
C THR A 155 -8.76 -8.02 21.67
N PRO A 156 -9.39 -9.19 21.84
CA PRO A 156 -8.78 -10.29 22.58
C PRO A 156 -7.43 -10.70 22.00
N LYS A 157 -6.41 -10.82 22.87
CA LYS A 157 -5.05 -11.23 22.47
C LYS A 157 -5.07 -12.53 21.66
N THR A 158 -5.81 -13.54 22.10
CA THR A 158 -5.95 -14.83 21.40
C THR A 158 -6.44 -14.66 19.96
N ARG A 159 -7.38 -13.74 19.72
CA ARG A 159 -7.89 -13.42 18.39
C ARG A 159 -6.83 -12.78 17.52
N ILE A 160 -6.06 -11.82 18.07
CA ILE A 160 -4.95 -11.18 17.34
C ILE A 160 -3.90 -12.21 16.92
N HIS A 161 -3.53 -13.15 17.80
CA HIS A 161 -2.57 -14.18 17.43
C HIS A 161 -3.12 -15.14 16.36
N GLN A 162 -4.36 -15.61 16.50
CA GLN A 162 -4.97 -16.55 15.56
C GLN A 162 -5.20 -15.93 14.18
N GLU A 163 -5.88 -14.77 14.13
CA GLU A 163 -6.14 -14.08 12.87
C GLU A 163 -4.86 -13.52 12.26
N GLY A 164 -3.95 -13.03 13.10
CA GLY A 164 -2.66 -12.51 12.68
C GLY A 164 -1.75 -13.56 12.04
N ALA A 165 -1.67 -14.77 12.61
CA ALA A 165 -0.93 -15.87 12.01
C ALA A 165 -1.50 -16.26 10.63
N ALA A 166 -2.83 -16.31 10.50
CA ALA A 166 -3.48 -16.56 9.21
C ALA A 166 -3.20 -15.45 8.18
N ILE A 167 -3.14 -14.18 8.64
CA ILE A 167 -2.77 -13.04 7.79
C ILE A 167 -1.32 -13.15 7.31
N LEU A 168 -0.37 -13.54 8.17
CA LEU A 168 1.03 -13.73 7.76
C LEU A 168 1.15 -14.75 6.62
N VAL A 169 0.47 -15.90 6.74
CA VAL A 169 0.46 -16.93 5.69
C VAL A 169 -0.15 -16.37 4.40
N ARG A 170 -1.32 -15.71 4.48
CA ARG A 170 -1.98 -15.12 3.30
C ARG A 170 -1.10 -14.06 2.61
N LEU A 171 -0.38 -13.25 3.38
CA LEU A 171 0.53 -12.25 2.84
C LEU A 171 1.75 -12.88 2.18
N ARG A 172 2.27 -13.99 2.73
CA ARG A 172 3.32 -14.79 2.09
C ARG A 172 2.83 -15.39 0.78
N ASP A 173 1.68 -16.04 0.77
CA ASP A 173 1.10 -16.66 -0.44
C ASP A 173 0.83 -15.63 -1.55
N ALA A 174 0.51 -14.39 -1.17
CA ALA A 174 0.36 -13.30 -2.11
C ALA A 174 1.68 -12.79 -2.69
N GLY A 175 2.82 -13.06 -2.04
CA GLY A 175 4.13 -12.48 -2.36
C GLY A 175 4.38 -11.11 -1.70
N VAL A 176 3.58 -10.73 -0.69
CA VAL A 176 3.79 -9.53 0.12
C VAL A 176 4.89 -9.76 1.17
N LEU A 177 4.92 -10.96 1.76
CA LEU A 177 6.04 -11.42 2.59
C LEU A 177 6.88 -12.39 1.75
N LEU A 178 8.19 -12.23 1.78
CA LEU A 178 9.13 -13.03 1.00
C LEU A 178 9.57 -14.31 1.73
N GLY A 179 9.39 -14.37 3.05
CA GLY A 179 9.84 -15.48 3.89
C GLY A 179 10.42 -15.00 5.22
N ALA A 180 11.09 -15.90 5.92
CA ALA A 180 11.91 -15.57 7.08
C ALA A 180 13.32 -15.20 6.65
N LYS A 181 13.97 -14.29 7.39
CA LYS A 181 15.40 -14.01 7.26
C LYS A 181 16.19 -15.15 7.93
N ALA A 182 17.26 -15.60 7.27
CA ALA A 182 18.11 -16.71 7.71
C ALA A 182 19.32 -16.24 8.52
#